data_AF-A0A1D2MLX1-F1
#
_entry.id   AF-A0A1D2MLX1-F1
#
_cell.length_a   1.000
_cell.length_b   1.000
_cell.length_c   1.000
_cell.angle_alpha   90.00
_cell.angle_beta   90.00
_cell.angle_gamma   90.00
#
_symmetry.space_group_name_H-M   'P 1'
#
loop_
_entity.id
_entity.type
_entity.pdbx_description
1 polymer ?
#
loop_
_entity_poly.entity_id
_entity_poly.type
_entity_poly.pdbx_seq_one_letter_code
_entity_poly.pdbx_strand_id
1 'polypeptide(L)'
;MQTNSIHTRVQATSSRINDGEWHTIKLIRNGRSGTISVDDFNTDFNLKSESRILVLGTIYLGNVPSSVADENVWNVGLGNGFVGCLKNVVIEHTLVDLVRLANSQDIVGSAFCQVVALGSASATLA
;
A
#
# COMPACT_ATOMS: atom_id res chain seq x y z
N MET A 1 28.96 9.07 11.58
CA MET A 1 28.97 8.23 10.37
C MET A 1 27.58 8.28 9.77
N GLN A 2 27.42 8.98 8.66
CA GLN A 2 26.13 9.22 8.03
C GLN A 2 25.90 8.09 7.03
N THR A 3 24.99 7.17 7.34
CA THR A 3 24.61 6.13 6.38
C THR A 3 23.79 6.81 5.29
N ASN A 4 24.34 6.86 4.07
CA ASN A 4 23.63 7.33 2.89
C ASN A 4 22.50 6.34 2.55
N SER A 5 21.40 6.40 3.31
CA SER A 5 20.19 5.64 2.99
C SER A 5 19.51 6.31 1.80
N ILE A 6 19.52 5.60 0.66
CA ILE A 6 18.84 5.99 -0.59
C ILE A 6 17.30 5.94 -0.41
N HIS A 7 16.83 5.26 0.62
CA HIS A 7 15.41 5.07 0.92
C HIS A 7 14.90 6.19 1.84
N THR A 8 13.78 6.81 1.46
CA THR A 8 13.07 7.78 2.29
C THR A 8 11.86 7.09 2.92
N ARG A 9 11.86 6.98 4.26
CA ARG A 9 10.72 6.48 5.03
C ARG A 9 9.97 7.66 5.62
N VAL A 10 8.68 7.73 5.35
CA VAL A 10 7.79 8.81 5.80
C VAL A 10 6.71 8.18 6.65
N GLN A 11 6.47 8.72 7.84
CA GLN A 11 5.31 8.33 8.63
C GLN A 11 4.07 9.03 8.05
N ALA A 12 3.15 8.25 7.50
CA ALA A 12 1.96 8.80 6.85
C ALA A 12 0.94 9.38 7.86
N THR A 13 0.81 8.72 9.01
CA THR A 13 -0.11 9.09 10.09
C THR A 13 0.44 8.62 11.45
N SER A 14 0.04 9.30 12.53
CA SER A 14 0.26 8.84 13.91
C SER A 14 -0.91 7.99 14.44
N SER A 15 -2.05 8.02 13.77
CA SER A 15 -3.23 7.22 14.12
C SER A 15 -3.05 5.77 13.72
N ARG A 16 -3.59 4.87 14.54
CA ARG A 16 -3.61 3.44 14.25
C ARG A 16 -4.74 3.15 13.25
N ILE A 17 -4.42 2.51 12.13
CA ILE A 17 -5.37 2.25 11.01
C ILE A 17 -5.68 0.76 10.79
N ASN A 18 -5.35 -0.08 11.77
CA ASN A 18 -5.68 -1.51 11.77
C ASN A 18 -6.84 -1.79 12.75
N ASP A 19 -7.83 -0.91 12.73
CA ASP A 19 -9.03 -0.94 13.58
C ASP A 19 -10.21 -1.69 12.95
N GLY A 20 -10.11 -2.02 11.66
CA GLY A 20 -11.12 -2.75 10.92
C GLY A 20 -12.03 -1.86 10.07
N GLU A 21 -11.79 -0.55 10.08
CA GLU A 21 -12.54 0.42 9.29
C GLU A 21 -11.87 0.71 7.93
N TRP A 22 -12.64 1.29 7.01
CA TRP A 22 -12.12 1.71 5.72
C TRP A 22 -11.32 3.01 5.86
N HIS A 23 -10.05 2.96 5.49
CA HIS A 23 -9.19 4.15 5.37
C HIS A 23 -8.89 4.48 3.91
N THR A 24 -8.75 5.77 3.60
CA THR A 24 -8.36 6.25 2.28
C THR A 24 -6.90 6.70 2.30
N ILE A 25 -6.07 6.11 1.45
CA ILE A 25 -4.65 6.49 1.32
C ILE A 25 -4.42 7.14 -0.04
N LYS A 26 -3.83 8.34 -0.04
CA LYS A 26 -3.47 9.07 -1.25
C LYS A 26 -1.99 9.39 -1.25
N LEU A 27 -1.31 9.14 -2.35
CA LEU A 27 0.08 9.54 -2.55
C LEU A 27 0.18 10.45 -3.77
N ILE A 28 0.69 11.65 -3.58
CA ILE A 28 0.98 12.60 -4.66
C ILE A 28 2.46 12.93 -4.59
N ARG A 29 3.14 12.87 -5.74
CA ARG A 29 4.54 13.25 -5.86
C ARG A 29 4.71 14.23 -7.00
N ASN A 30 5.39 15.34 -6.74
CA ASN A 30 5.84 16.29 -7.72
C ASN A 30 7.36 16.48 -7.62
N GLY A 31 8.10 15.87 -8.54
CA GLY A 31 9.56 15.89 -8.54
C GLY A 31 10.14 15.19 -7.32
N ARG A 32 10.71 15.96 -6.38
CA ARG A 32 11.30 15.44 -5.14
C ARG A 32 10.42 15.63 -3.91
N SER A 33 9.34 16.37 -4.05
CA SER A 33 8.42 16.65 -2.95
C SER A 33 7.12 15.91 -3.20
N GLY A 34 6.39 15.64 -2.15
CA GLY A 34 5.10 14.99 -2.25
C GLY A 34 4.35 15.07 -0.94
N THR A 35 3.12 14.59 -1.01
CA THR A 35 2.21 14.52 0.13
C THR A 35 1.65 13.11 0.16
N ILE A 36 1.70 12.49 1.34
CA ILE A 36 0.94 11.30 1.65
C ILE A 36 -0.22 11.69 2.54
N SER A 37 -1.42 11.26 2.19
CA SER A 37 -2.64 11.51 2.95
C SER A 37 -3.20 10.18 3.45
N VAL A 38 -3.60 10.16 4.72
CA VAL A 38 -4.41 9.08 5.31
C VAL A 38 -5.67 9.71 5.84
N ASP A 39 -6.80 9.36 5.23
CA ASP A 39 -8.09 10.03 5.40
C ASP A 39 -7.94 11.54 5.16
N ASP A 40 -8.22 12.36 6.17
CA ASP A 40 -8.11 13.82 6.09
C ASP A 40 -6.74 14.37 6.56
N PHE A 41 -5.82 13.50 6.97
CA PHE A 41 -4.51 13.90 7.49
C PHE A 41 -3.43 13.85 6.41
N ASN A 42 -2.82 15.00 6.14
CA ASN A 42 -1.75 15.15 5.16
C ASN A 42 -0.38 15.23 5.83
N THR A 43 0.57 14.47 5.31
CA THR A 43 1.99 14.53 5.67
C THR A 43 2.84 14.81 4.44
N ASP A 44 3.53 15.93 4.44
CA ASP A 44 4.46 16.29 3.37
C ASP A 44 5.82 15.62 3.54
N PHE A 45 6.45 15.29 2.43
CA PHE A 45 7.79 14.69 2.42
C PHE A 45 8.67 15.22 1.30
N ASN A 46 9.97 15.08 1.51
CA ASN A 46 11.00 15.36 0.52
C ASN A 46 11.92 14.15 0.37
N LEU A 47 12.12 13.70 -0.87
CA LEU A 47 13.02 12.63 -1.20
C LEU A 47 14.46 13.11 -1.10
N LYS A 48 15.31 12.26 -0.51
CA LYS A 48 16.75 12.52 -0.41
C LYS A 48 17.50 12.28 -1.73
N SER A 49 16.87 11.65 -2.72
CA SER A 49 17.50 11.35 -4.01
C SER A 49 17.75 12.60 -4.84
N GLU A 50 18.82 12.60 -5.62
CA GLU A 50 19.10 13.69 -6.58
C GLU A 50 18.12 13.69 -7.76
N SER A 51 17.66 12.50 -8.18
CA SER A 51 16.74 12.33 -9.31
C SER A 51 15.36 12.93 -9.04
N ARG A 52 14.92 13.81 -9.94
CA ARG A 52 13.56 14.39 -9.93
C ARG A 52 12.54 13.51 -10.65
N ILE A 53 12.99 12.70 -11.60
CA ILE A 53 12.13 11.87 -12.45
C ILE A 53 11.85 10.54 -11.73
N LEU A 54 10.58 10.12 -11.78
CA LEU A 54 10.16 8.77 -11.42
C LEU A 54 9.74 8.07 -12.70
N VAL A 55 10.42 6.98 -13.04
CA VAL A 55 9.97 6.05 -14.08
C VAL A 55 9.16 4.97 -13.36
N LEU A 56 7.86 4.93 -13.59
CA LEU A 56 7.01 3.88 -13.04
C LEU A 56 7.32 2.56 -13.76
N GLY A 57 7.79 1.58 -12.99
CA GLY A 57 7.90 0.19 -13.42
C GLY A 57 6.68 -0.61 -13.01
N THR A 58 6.88 -1.90 -12.74
CA THR A 58 5.84 -2.76 -12.19
C THR A 58 5.42 -2.30 -10.80
N ILE A 59 4.11 -2.20 -10.57
CA ILE A 59 3.53 -1.87 -9.27
C ILE A 59 3.04 -3.15 -8.62
N TYR A 60 3.49 -3.39 -7.40
CA TYR A 60 3.08 -4.53 -6.59
C TYR A 60 2.11 -4.05 -5.51
N LEU A 61 0.97 -4.73 -5.39
CA LEU A 61 -0.03 -4.49 -4.36
C LEU A 61 -0.19 -5.76 -3.53
N GLY A 62 -0.22 -5.60 -2.22
CA GLY A 62 -0.39 -6.71 -1.30
C GLY A 62 0.90 -7.43 -0.96
N ASN A 63 1.60 -7.98 -1.94
CA ASN A 63 2.87 -8.68 -1.74
C ASN A 63 3.83 -8.41 -2.91
N VAL A 64 5.12 -8.64 -2.69
CA VAL A 64 6.19 -8.43 -3.65
C VAL A 64 7.01 -9.74 -3.77
N PRO A 65 7.38 -10.18 -4.99
CA PRO A 65 8.22 -11.35 -5.16
C PRO A 65 9.56 -11.20 -4.46
N SER A 66 10.08 -12.30 -3.90
CA SER A 66 11.38 -12.31 -3.21
C SER A 66 12.54 -11.85 -4.09
N SER A 67 12.44 -11.99 -5.42
CA SER A 67 13.45 -11.53 -6.37
C SER A 67 13.59 -10.00 -6.47
N VAL A 68 12.57 -9.25 -6.03
CA VAL A 68 12.55 -7.77 -6.05
C VAL A 68 12.27 -7.19 -4.67
N ALA A 69 12.35 -8.02 -3.64
CA ALA A 69 12.22 -7.65 -2.25
C ALA A 69 13.40 -6.76 -1.81
N ASP A 70 13.09 -5.58 -1.25
CA ASP A 70 14.07 -4.70 -0.62
C ASP A 70 14.12 -5.00 0.89
N GLU A 71 15.25 -5.49 1.37
CA GLU A 71 15.48 -5.82 2.78
C GLU A 71 15.34 -4.61 3.72
N ASN A 72 15.49 -3.37 3.20
CA ASN A 72 15.26 -2.15 3.98
C ASN A 72 13.77 -1.94 4.29
N VAL A 73 12.87 -2.65 3.60
CA VAL A 73 11.44 -2.70 3.91
C VAL A 73 11.18 -3.94 4.77
N TRP A 74 11.30 -3.77 6.09
CA TRP A 74 11.21 -4.85 7.09
C TRP A 74 10.08 -5.89 6.85
N ASN A 75 8.86 -5.46 6.51
CA ASN A 75 7.74 -6.38 6.24
C ASN A 75 8.02 -7.31 5.06
N VAL A 76 8.65 -6.79 4.02
CA VAL A 76 9.04 -7.54 2.83
C VAL A 76 10.15 -8.53 3.15
N GLY A 77 11.15 -8.11 3.94
CA GLY A 77 12.22 -8.99 4.42
C GLY A 77 11.73 -10.16 5.28
N LEU A 78 10.57 -10.02 5.93
CA LEU A 78 9.91 -11.09 6.69
C LEU A 78 9.01 -11.99 5.83
N GLY A 79 8.87 -11.70 4.53
CA GLY A 79 7.94 -12.41 3.63
C GLY A 79 6.46 -12.12 3.93
N ASN A 80 6.17 -11.09 4.71
CA ASN A 80 4.82 -10.75 5.12
C ASN A 80 4.17 -9.81 4.10
N GLY A 81 3.14 -10.31 3.43
CA GLY A 81 2.24 -9.49 2.62
C GLY A 81 1.17 -8.78 3.46
N PHE A 82 0.49 -7.83 2.83
CA PHE A 82 -0.72 -7.23 3.37
C PHE A 82 -1.85 -8.26 3.47
N VAL A 83 -2.51 -8.28 4.62
CA VAL A 83 -3.72 -9.07 4.86
C VAL A 83 -4.83 -8.09 5.17
N GLY A 84 -5.82 -8.03 4.27
CA GLY A 84 -6.92 -7.08 4.36
C GLY A 84 -7.56 -6.89 2.99
N CYS A 85 -8.30 -5.80 2.85
CA CYS A 85 -9.04 -5.52 1.64
C CYS A 85 -8.62 -4.21 1.01
N LEU A 86 -8.57 -4.21 -0.32
CA LEU A 86 -8.30 -3.04 -1.14
C LEU A 86 -9.46 -2.85 -2.10
N LYS A 87 -9.91 -1.61 -2.27
CA LYS A 87 -10.91 -1.22 -3.26
C LYS A 87 -10.56 0.14 -3.84
N ASN A 88 -11.11 0.46 -5.00
CA ASN A 88 -11.00 1.78 -5.64
C ASN A 88 -9.54 2.25 -5.83
N VAL A 89 -8.65 1.35 -6.25
CA VAL A 89 -7.26 1.71 -6.53
C VAL A 89 -7.21 2.51 -7.83
N VAL A 90 -6.64 3.71 -7.75
CA VAL A 90 -6.47 4.63 -8.88
C VAL A 90 -5.00 4.94 -9.05
N ILE A 91 -4.46 4.75 -10.25
CA ILE A 91 -3.07 5.04 -10.60
C ILE A 91 -3.08 5.97 -11.81
N GLU A 92 -2.43 7.14 -11.69
CA GLU A 92 -2.42 8.16 -12.76
C GLU A 92 -3.81 8.44 -13.35
N HIS A 93 -4.82 8.58 -12.47
CA HIS A 93 -6.24 8.80 -12.80
C HIS A 93 -6.96 7.62 -13.46
N THR A 94 -6.30 6.48 -13.63
CA THR A 94 -6.92 5.26 -14.16
C THR A 94 -7.37 4.36 -13.02
N LEU A 95 -8.66 4.02 -13.01
CA LEU A 95 -9.19 3.03 -12.08
C LEU A 95 -8.66 1.64 -12.45
N VAL A 96 -8.07 0.96 -11.49
CA VAL A 96 -7.52 -0.39 -11.65
C VAL A 96 -8.58 -1.42 -11.30
N ASP A 97 -8.87 -2.31 -12.25
CA ASP A 97 -9.73 -3.48 -12.00
C ASP A 97 -8.96 -4.57 -11.22
N LEU A 98 -9.01 -4.45 -9.90
CA LEU A 98 -8.30 -5.36 -8.99
C LEU A 98 -8.82 -6.80 -9.08
N VAL A 99 -10.13 -7.01 -9.27
CA VAL A 99 -10.71 -8.36 -9.31
C VAL A 99 -10.23 -9.09 -10.56
N ARG A 100 -10.24 -8.42 -11.71
CA ARG A 100 -9.70 -8.99 -12.95
C ARG A 100 -8.20 -9.30 -12.83
N LEU A 101 -7.42 -8.40 -12.23
CA LEU A 101 -5.98 -8.63 -12.03
C LEU A 101 -5.68 -9.76 -11.03
N ALA A 102 -6.46 -9.88 -9.96
CA ALA A 102 -6.33 -10.98 -8.99
C ALA A 102 -6.62 -12.32 -9.64
N ASN A 103 -7.74 -12.43 -10.37
CA ASN A 103 -8.12 -13.66 -11.08
C ASN A 103 -7.08 -14.07 -12.14
N SER A 104 -6.41 -13.11 -12.79
CA SER A 104 -5.33 -13.41 -13.75
C SER A 104 -4.02 -13.91 -13.12
N GLN A 105 -3.88 -13.75 -11.82
CA GLN A 105 -2.71 -14.18 -11.04
C GLN A 105 -3.03 -15.40 -10.16
N ASP A 106 -4.14 -16.09 -10.42
CA ASP A 106 -4.66 -17.18 -9.61
C ASP A 106 -4.86 -16.81 -8.13
N ILE A 107 -5.12 -15.53 -7.85
CA ILE A 107 -5.50 -15.02 -6.52
C ILE A 107 -7.02 -14.89 -6.49
N VAL A 108 -7.64 -15.34 -5.40
CA VAL A 108 -9.09 -15.18 -5.20
C VAL A 108 -9.41 -13.70 -4.96
N GLY A 109 -9.87 -13.03 -6.02
CA GLY A 109 -10.44 -11.69 -5.92
C GLY A 109 -11.90 -11.77 -5.46
N SER A 110 -12.17 -11.40 -4.21
CA SER A 110 -13.55 -11.27 -3.73
C SER A 110 -14.07 -9.84 -3.93
N ALA A 111 -15.27 -9.70 -4.48
CA ALA A 111 -16.00 -8.43 -4.49
C ALA A 111 -16.52 -8.05 -3.10
N PHE A 112 -16.61 -9.03 -2.19
CA PHE A 112 -17.05 -8.84 -0.81
C PHE A 112 -15.85 -8.92 0.12
N CYS A 113 -15.54 -7.79 0.74
CA CYS A 113 -14.64 -7.74 1.87
C CYS A 113 -15.46 -7.74 3.15
N GLN A 114 -15.32 -8.80 3.95
CA GLN A 114 -15.80 -8.81 5.31
C GLN A 114 -14.59 -8.55 6.21
N VAL A 115 -14.49 -7.35 6.79
CA VAL A 115 -13.48 -7.08 7.79
C VAL A 115 -13.92 -7.78 9.07
N VAL A 116 -13.58 -9.07 9.17
CA VAL A 116 -13.87 -9.86 10.35
C VAL A 116 -12.92 -9.37 11.44
N ALA A 117 -13.40 -8.49 12.31
CA ALA A 117 -12.77 -8.35 13.62
C ALA A 117 -12.64 -9.77 14.19
N LEU A 118 -11.43 -10.19 14.57
CA LEU A 118 -11.08 -11.53 15.05
C LEU A 118 -11.82 -11.94 16.37
N GLY A 119 -13.03 -11.44 16.62
CA GLY A 119 -13.83 -11.65 17.82
C GLY A 119 -15.32 -11.93 17.60
N SER A 120 -15.86 -12.01 16.37
CA SER A 120 -17.22 -12.54 16.20
C SER A 120 -17.40 -13.29 14.87
N ALA A 121 -17.20 -14.60 14.92
CA ALA A 121 -17.76 -15.48 13.91
C ALA A 121 -19.27 -15.58 14.15
N SER A 122 -20.05 -14.88 13.33
CA SER A 122 -21.46 -15.23 13.15
C SER A 122 -21.69 -15.41 11.65
N ALA A 123 -21.71 -16.67 11.22
CA ALA A 123 -22.11 -17.04 9.87
C ALA A 123 -23.64 -17.08 9.84
N THR A 124 -24.26 -16.20 9.06
CA THR A 124 -25.63 -16.41 8.59
C THR A 124 -25.53 -17.07 7.22
N LEU A 125 -25.89 -18.35 7.16
CA LEU A 125 -26.08 -19.08 5.91
C LEU A 125 -27.41 -18.64 5.28
N ALA A 126 -27.41 -18.43 3.97
CA ALA A 126 -28.61 -18.49 3.14
C ALA A 126 -28.63 -19.85 2.42
#